data_AF-A0A1T4M1C1-F1
#
_entry.id   AF-A0A1T4M1C1-F1
#
_cell.length_a   1.000
_cell.length_b   1.000
_cell.length_c   1.000
_cell.angle_alpha   90.00
_cell.angle_beta   90.00
_cell.angle_gamma   90.00
#
_symmetry.space_group_name_H-M   'P 1'
#
loop_
_entity.id
_entity.type
_entity.pdbx_description
1 polymer ?
#
loop_
_entity_poly.entity_id
_entity_poly.type
_entity_poly.pdbx_seq_one_letter_code
_entity_poly.pdbx_strand_id
1 'polypeptide(L)'
;MKRIWIAVALLIISAGLCTYEQIYIEDFCDKVVYMTEHEDADGIKELWKKKNDVIYIFSEHDMVDDLAVSIEQLDSKSGEKQKEALAEIRALTYAYHENQRITLSNIF
;
A
#
# COMPACT_ATOMS: atom_id res chain seq x y z
N MET A 1 35.02 12.09 -16.07
CA MET A 1 35.00 11.18 -14.90
C MET A 1 34.12 11.67 -13.75
N LYS A 2 34.26 12.90 -13.22
CA LYS A 2 33.39 13.41 -12.13
C LYS A 2 31.88 13.31 -12.41
N ARG A 3 31.45 13.62 -13.64
CA ARG A 3 30.04 13.51 -14.08
C ARG A 3 29.50 12.07 -14.08
N ILE A 4 30.35 11.08 -14.39
CA ILE A 4 29.96 9.66 -14.39
C ILE A 4 29.72 9.20 -12.95
N TRP A 5 30.58 9.60 -12.01
CA TRP A 5 30.41 9.27 -10.60
C TRP A 5 29.15 9.91 -9.98
N ILE A 6 28.79 11.13 -10.41
CA ILE A 6 27.51 11.76 -9.99
C ILE A 6 26.32 10.94 -10.51
N ALA A 7 26.35 10.51 -11.78
CA ALA A 7 25.28 9.68 -12.34
C ALA A 7 25.16 8.33 -11.63
N VAL A 8 26.28 7.66 -11.33
CA VAL A 8 26.31 6.41 -10.55
C VAL A 8 25.73 6.62 -9.15
N ALA A 9 26.09 7.71 -8.47
CA ALA A 9 25.55 8.02 -7.15
C ALA A 9 24.03 8.24 -7.19
N LEU A 10 23.51 8.95 -8.20
CA LEU A 10 22.08 9.16 -8.39
C LEU A 10 21.35 7.83 -8.65
N LEU A 11 21.90 6.95 -9.48
CA LEU A 11 21.31 5.62 -9.73
C LEU A 11 21.20 4.78 -8.45
N ILE A 12 22.23 4.80 -7.60
CA ILE A 12 22.20 4.07 -6.32
C ILE A 12 21.13 4.66 -5.39
N ILE A 13 21.02 5.99 -5.32
CA ILE A 13 19.99 6.66 -4.50
C ILE A 13 18.59 6.31 -5.02
N SER A 14 18.36 6.40 -6.33
CA SER A 14 17.08 6.07 -6.95
C SER A 14 16.70 4.61 -6.70
N ALA A 15 17.63 3.66 -6.90
CA ALA A 15 17.38 2.25 -6.61
C ALA A 15 17.05 2.01 -5.13
N GLY A 16 17.74 2.70 -4.23
CA GLY A 16 17.46 2.65 -2.80
C GLY A 16 16.07 3.18 -2.45
N LEU A 17 15.65 4.30 -3.05
CA LEU A 17 14.31 4.87 -2.85
C LEU A 17 13.22 3.92 -3.35
N CYS A 18 13.34 3.37 -4.56
CA CYS A 18 12.39 2.40 -5.10
C CYS A 18 12.32 1.13 -4.24
N THR A 19 13.45 0.65 -3.71
CA THR A 19 13.48 -0.51 -2.82
C THR A 19 12.76 -0.22 -1.50
N TYR A 20 13.00 0.96 -0.93
CA TYR A 20 12.35 1.39 0.31
C TYR A 20 10.83 1.52 0.12
N GLU A 21 10.40 2.10 -1.00
CA GLU A 21 9.00 2.22 -1.39
C GLU A 21 8.31 0.85 -1.49
N GLN A 22 8.93 -0.13 -2.17
CA GLN A 22 8.39 -1.48 -2.24
C GLN A 22 8.22 -2.12 -0.87
N ILE A 23 9.25 -2.07 -0.02
CA ILE A 23 9.19 -2.65 1.33
C ILE A 23 8.07 -1.99 2.14
N TYR A 24 7.90 -0.67 2.01
CA TYR A 24 6.88 0.06 2.74
C TYR A 24 5.45 -0.33 2.30
N ILE A 25 5.23 -0.44 1.00
CA ILE A 25 3.93 -0.83 0.42
C ILE A 25 3.62 -2.30 0.73
N GLU A 26 4.60 -3.19 0.59
CA GLU A 26 4.45 -4.62 0.92
C GLU A 26 4.09 -4.81 2.41
N ASP A 27 4.80 -4.13 3.32
CA ASP A 27 4.49 -4.15 4.77
C ASP A 27 3.07 -3.60 5.06
N PHE A 28 2.62 -2.58 4.34
CA PHE A 28 1.26 -2.07 4.49
C PHE A 28 0.22 -3.10 4.02
N CYS A 29 0.38 -3.63 2.82
CA CYS A 29 -0.54 -4.60 2.23
C CYS A 29 -0.63 -5.87 3.07
N ASP A 30 0.50 -6.42 3.51
CA ASP A 30 0.55 -7.62 4.34
C ASP A 30 -0.21 -7.43 5.67
N LYS A 31 -0.04 -6.26 6.31
CA LYS A 31 -0.75 -5.94 7.56
C LYS A 31 -2.25 -5.79 7.34
N VAL A 32 -2.68 -5.13 6.27
CA VAL A 32 -4.09 -5.00 5.94
C VAL A 32 -4.70 -6.38 5.66
N VAL A 33 -4.05 -7.21 4.84
CA VAL A 33 -4.50 -8.58 4.57
C VAL A 33 -4.60 -9.39 5.86
N TYR A 34 -3.57 -9.37 6.71
CA TYR A 34 -3.59 -10.05 7.99
C TYR A 34 -4.76 -9.61 8.87
N MET A 35 -5.01 -8.30 8.98
CA MET A 35 -6.11 -7.75 9.77
C MET A 35 -7.48 -8.12 9.18
N THR A 36 -7.62 -8.17 7.84
CA THR A 36 -8.87 -8.63 7.21
C THR A 36 -9.17 -10.10 7.50
N GLU A 37 -8.15 -10.96 7.56
CA GLU A 37 -8.29 -12.37 7.92
C GLU A 37 -8.68 -12.60 9.38
N HIS A 38 -8.30 -11.67 10.26
CA HIS A 38 -8.60 -11.74 11.70
C HIS A 38 -9.79 -10.87 12.11
N GLU A 39 -10.54 -10.32 11.13
CA GLU A 39 -11.70 -9.45 11.34
C GLU A 39 -11.39 -8.19 12.19
N ASP A 40 -10.15 -7.69 12.12
CA ASP A 40 -9.67 -6.55 12.92
C ASP A 40 -9.91 -5.21 12.21
N ALA A 41 -11.17 -4.77 12.20
CA ALA A 41 -11.56 -3.50 11.55
C ALA A 41 -10.95 -2.26 12.22
N ASP A 42 -10.83 -2.24 13.54
CA ASP A 42 -10.25 -1.11 14.27
C ASP A 42 -8.75 -1.01 13.98
N GLY A 43 -8.04 -2.14 13.91
CA GLY A 43 -6.64 -2.20 13.49
C GLY A 43 -6.41 -1.66 12.09
N ILE A 44 -7.28 -1.99 11.13
CA ILE A 44 -7.20 -1.46 9.76
C ILE A 44 -7.36 0.07 9.76
N LYS A 45 -8.35 0.60 10.48
CA LYS A 45 -8.57 2.04 10.59
C LYS A 45 -7.41 2.76 11.25
N GLU A 46 -6.83 2.18 12.29
CA GLU A 46 -5.67 2.76 12.98
C GLU A 46 -4.41 2.73 12.09
N LEU A 47 -4.18 1.61 11.39
CA LEU A 47 -3.08 1.48 10.43
C LEU A 47 -3.21 2.51 9.32
N TRP A 48 -4.41 2.64 8.74
CA TRP A 48 -4.71 3.61 7.70
C TRP A 48 -4.41 5.04 8.16
N LYS A 49 -4.93 5.44 9.33
CA LYS A 49 -4.68 6.77 9.89
C LYS A 49 -3.19 7.09 10.10
N LYS A 50 -2.36 6.08 10.36
CA LYS A 50 -0.92 6.26 10.56
C LYS A 50 -0.13 6.30 9.25
N LYS A 51 -0.62 5.63 8.21
CA LYS A 51 0.15 5.36 6.99
C LYS A 51 -0.39 6.04 5.73
N ASN A 52 -1.63 6.53 5.73
CA ASN A 52 -2.30 7.06 4.55
C ASN A 52 -1.49 8.16 3.84
N ASP A 53 -0.94 9.13 4.56
CA ASP A 53 -0.16 10.23 3.98
C ASP A 53 1.01 9.70 3.15
N VAL A 54 1.70 8.68 3.66
CA VAL A 54 2.86 8.07 2.98
C VAL A 54 2.42 7.22 1.80
N ILE A 55 1.30 6.49 1.93
CA ILE A 55 0.71 5.71 0.83
C ILE A 55 0.30 6.61 -0.33
N TYR A 56 -0.32 7.77 -0.04
CA TYR A 56 -0.68 8.76 -1.06
C TYR A 56 0.52 9.41 -1.74
N ILE A 57 1.69 9.49 -1.09
CA ILE A 57 2.91 10.01 -1.73
C ILE A 57 3.47 9.04 -2.78
N PHE A 58 3.32 7.74 -2.55
CA PHE A 58 3.94 6.71 -3.38
C PHE A 58 3.02 6.12 -4.46
N SER A 59 1.75 6.52 -4.50
CA SER A 59 0.77 5.82 -5.33
C SER A 59 -0.13 6.76 -6.12
N GLU A 60 -0.62 6.27 -7.25
CA GLU A 60 -1.65 6.97 -8.01
C GLU A 60 -2.93 7.09 -7.17
N HIS A 61 -3.49 8.29 -7.13
CA HIS A 61 -4.59 8.63 -6.22
C HIS A 61 -5.85 7.80 -6.46
N ASP A 62 -6.17 7.50 -7.72
CA ASP A 62 -7.33 6.70 -8.11
C ASP A 62 -7.31 5.30 -7.48
N MET A 63 -6.14 4.68 -7.37
CA MET A 63 -6.01 3.35 -6.77
C MET A 63 -6.13 3.36 -5.24
N VAL A 64 -5.69 4.45 -4.61
CA VAL A 64 -5.69 4.60 -3.16
C VAL A 64 -7.06 5.07 -2.66
N ASP A 65 -7.79 5.86 -3.46
CA ASP A 65 -9.09 6.43 -3.10
C ASP A 65 -10.16 5.36 -2.91
N ASP A 66 -10.22 4.34 -3.77
CA ASP A 66 -11.16 3.23 -3.60
C ASP A 66 -10.89 2.46 -2.29
N LEU A 67 -9.61 2.20 -1.99
CA LEU A 67 -9.21 1.56 -0.73
C LEU A 67 -9.54 2.45 0.48
N ALA A 68 -9.33 3.76 0.37
CA ALA A 68 -9.65 4.74 1.41
C ALA A 68 -11.15 4.72 1.75
N VAL A 69 -11.99 4.77 0.72
CA VAL A 69 -13.46 4.76 0.87
C VAL A 69 -13.91 3.49 1.57
N SER A 70 -13.43 2.32 1.15
CA SER A 70 -13.80 1.04 1.79
C SER A 70 -13.32 0.97 3.25
N ILE A 71 -12.12 1.47 3.57
CA ILE A 71 -11.60 1.53 4.94
C ILE A 71 -12.42 2.50 5.82
N GLU A 72 -12.82 3.66 5.29
CA GLU A 72 -13.63 4.62 6.04
C GLU A 72 -15.02 4.07 6.39
N GLN A 73 -15.62 3.35 5.45
CA GLN A 73 -16.93 2.71 5.58
C GLN A 73 -16.96 1.48 6.50
N LEU A 74 -15.79 0.99 6.92
CA LEU A 74 -15.69 -0.20 7.78
C LEU A 74 -16.42 0.02 9.11
N ASP A 75 -17.45 -0.77 9.41
CA ASP A 75 -18.10 -0.73 10.72
C ASP A 75 -17.25 -1.53 11.73
N SER A 76 -17.03 -0.93 12.91
CA SER A 76 -16.42 -1.60 14.07
C SER A 76 -17.29 -2.73 14.64
N LYS A 77 -18.57 -2.79 14.27
CA LYS A 77 -19.52 -3.79 14.76
C LYS A 77 -19.54 -5.05 13.90
N SER A 78 -19.27 -6.18 14.57
CA SER A 78 -19.40 -7.56 14.06
C SER A 78 -20.73 -7.82 13.37
N GLY A 79 -20.68 -8.19 12.08
CA GLY A 79 -21.84 -8.58 11.29
C GLY A 79 -21.50 -9.02 9.86
N GLU A 80 -22.48 -9.54 9.13
CA GLU A 80 -22.33 -10.01 7.74
C GLU A 80 -21.80 -8.90 6.81
N LYS A 81 -22.32 -7.68 6.98
CA LYS A 81 -21.85 -6.49 6.26
C LYS A 81 -20.39 -6.14 6.51
N GLN A 82 -19.89 -6.38 7.73
CA GLN A 82 -18.48 -6.13 8.04
C GLN A 82 -17.59 -7.17 7.33
N LYS A 83 -18.02 -8.44 7.29
CA LYS A 83 -17.27 -9.49 6.58
C LYS A 83 -17.19 -9.23 5.08
N GLU A 84 -18.28 -8.76 4.48
CA GLU A 84 -18.30 -8.32 3.08
C GLU A 84 -17.32 -7.16 2.85
N ALA A 85 -17.36 -6.12 3.71
CA ALA A 85 -16.46 -4.98 3.60
C ALA A 85 -14.98 -5.35 3.81
N LEU A 86 -14.68 -6.28 4.73
CA LEU A 86 -13.31 -6.79 4.92
C LEU A 86 -12.83 -7.60 3.71
N ALA A 87 -13.71 -8.38 3.08
CA ALA A 87 -13.39 -9.11 1.86
C ALA A 87 -13.13 -8.15 0.68
N GLU A 88 -13.89 -7.06 0.58
CA GLU A 88 -13.69 -5.99 -0.39
C GLU A 88 -12.35 -5.28 -0.18
N ILE A 89 -12.05 -4.84 1.06
CA ILE A 89 -10.76 -4.25 1.41
C ILE A 89 -9.62 -5.18 1.04
N ARG A 90 -9.75 -6.49 1.32
CA ARG A 90 -8.73 -7.47 0.97
C ARG A 90 -8.51 -7.56 -0.54
N ALA A 91 -9.59 -7.58 -1.33
CA ALA A 91 -9.50 -7.60 -2.79
C ALA A 91 -8.85 -6.33 -3.35
N LEU A 92 -9.26 -5.16 -2.84
CA LEU A 92 -8.66 -3.86 -3.22
C LEU A 92 -7.18 -3.80 -2.82
N THR A 93 -6.81 -4.32 -1.65
CA THR A 93 -5.41 -4.37 -1.20
C THR A 93 -4.56 -5.23 -2.12
N TYR A 94 -5.06 -6.38 -2.59
CA TYR A 94 -4.33 -7.19 -3.58
C TYR A 94 -4.20 -6.48 -4.92
N ALA A 95 -5.27 -5.83 -5.40
CA ALA A 95 -5.22 -5.07 -6.64
C ALA A 95 -4.21 -3.91 -6.54
N TYR A 96 -4.23 -3.17 -5.44
CA TYR A 96 -3.27 -2.11 -5.14
C TYR A 96 -1.84 -2.65 -5.10
N HIS A 97 -1.59 -3.73 -4.35
CA HIS A 97 -0.27 -4.35 -4.24
C HIS A 97 0.29 -4.78 -5.61
N GLU A 98 -0.53 -5.40 -6.47
CA GLU A 98 -0.07 -5.84 -7.79
C GLU A 98 0.29 -4.66 -8.71
N ASN A 99 -0.43 -3.54 -8.61
CA ASN A 99 -0.14 -2.34 -9.40
C ASN A 99 1.11 -1.60 -8.90
N GLN A 100 1.38 -1.63 -7.61
CA GLN A 100 2.58 -1.04 -7.01
C GLN A 100 3.82 -1.95 -7.11
N ARG A 101 3.63 -3.21 -7.49
CA ARG A 101 4.73 -4.16 -7.60
C ARG A 101 5.66 -3.76 -8.75
N ILE A 102 6.85 -3.30 -8.37
CA ILE A 102 7.92 -3.02 -9.31
C ILE A 102 8.36 -4.34 -9.95
N THR A 103 8.12 -4.45 -11.25
CA THR A 103 8.58 -5.55 -12.10
C THR A 103 9.64 -5.01 -13.08
N LEU A 104 10.47 -5.89 -13.64
CA LEU A 104 11.46 -5.50 -14.66
C LEU A 104 10.84 -4.78 -15.88
N SER A 105 9.53 -4.97 -16.13
CA SER A 105 8.77 -4.27 -17.17
C SER A 105 8.32 -2.85 -16.81
N ASN A 106 8.34 -2.47 -15.53
CA ASN A 106 7.98 -1.12 -15.07
C ASN A 106 9.19 -0.26 -14.65
N ILE A 107 10.40 -0.82 -14.64
CA ILE A 107 11.65 -0.09 -14.37
C ILE A 107 12.36 0.37 -15.67
N PHE A 108 12.08 -0.26 -16.81
CA PHE A 108 12.76 -0.04 -18.10
C PHE A 108 11.81 0.29 -19.24
#